data_AF-A0A9P7EEB5-F1
#
_entry.id   AF-A0A9P7EEB5-F1
#
_cell.length_a   1.000
_cell.length_b   1.000
_cell.length_c   1.000
_cell.angle_alpha   90.00
_cell.angle_beta   90.00
_cell.angle_gamma   90.00
#
_symmetry.space_group_name_H-M   'P 1'
#
loop_
_entity.id
_entity.type
_entity.pdbx_description
1 polymer ?
#
loop_
_entity_poly.entity_id
_entity_poly.type
_entity_poly.pdbx_seq_one_letter_code
_entity_poly.pdbx_strand_id
1 'polypeptide(L)'
;YRCHGCMGEPLFCTHCCRTAHSCMPLHRISQWTGEFFKDTSLTKIGLEIHLGHAGEPCPGLTDEWYNTDDEDNHLTEGPWVPLVNDP
;
A
#
# COMPACT_ATOMS: atom_id res chain seq x y z
N TYR A 1 3.78 -8.43 -12.79
CA TYR A 1 4.77 -8.01 -11.78
C TYR A 1 5.69 -9.16 -11.46
N ARG A 2 7.00 -8.92 -11.47
CA ARG A 2 7.99 -9.85 -10.95
C ARG A 2 8.31 -9.46 -9.52
N CYS A 3 8.33 -10.42 -8.60
CA CYS A 3 8.78 -10.18 -7.23
C CYS A 3 10.21 -10.67 -7.07
N HIS A 4 11.06 -9.87 -6.42
CA HIS A 4 12.47 -10.20 -6.17
C HIS A 4 12.72 -10.79 -4.78
N GLY A 5 11.72 -10.77 -3.90
CA GLY A 5 11.79 -11.36 -2.54
C GLY A 5 11.20 -12.77 -2.45
N CYS A 6 10.28 -13.13 -3.35
CA CYS A 6 9.72 -14.47 -3.40
C CYS A 6 10.71 -15.47 -3.99
N MET A 7 10.73 -16.70 -3.45
CA MET A 7 11.56 -17.77 -4.00
C MET A 7 11.23 -18.02 -5.48
N GLY A 8 12.26 -18.05 -6.32
CA GLY A 8 12.12 -18.32 -7.76
C GLY A 8 11.66 -17.13 -8.60
N GLU A 9 11.62 -15.92 -8.03
CA GLU A 9 11.21 -14.68 -8.72
C GLU A 9 9.94 -14.79 -9.59
N PRO A 10 8.81 -15.28 -9.03
CA PRO A 10 7.59 -15.53 -9.78
C PRO A 10 6.99 -14.27 -10.41
N LEU A 11 6.23 -14.49 -11.49
CA LEU A 11 5.42 -13.48 -12.15
C LEU A 11 3.96 -13.56 -11.68
N PHE A 12 3.38 -12.40 -11.39
CA PHE A 12 2.00 -12.23 -10.95
C PHE A 12 1.24 -11.23 -11.82
N CYS A 13 -0.07 -11.41 -11.97
CA CYS A 13 -0.96 -10.30 -12.34
C CYS A 13 -1.10 -9.31 -11.17
N THR A 14 -1.71 -8.14 -11.38
CA THR A 14 -1.89 -7.11 -10.33
C THR A 14 -2.59 -7.68 -9.09
N HIS A 15 -3.73 -8.35 -9.27
CA HIS A 15 -4.51 -8.92 -8.17
C HIS A 15 -3.71 -9.98 -7.39
N CYS A 16 -3.17 -10.99 -8.07
CA CYS A 16 -2.36 -12.01 -7.42
C CYS A 16 -1.13 -11.43 -6.71
N CYS A 17 -0.52 -10.37 -7.27
CA CYS A 17 0.60 -9.70 -6.64
C CYS A 17 0.17 -9.05 -5.31
N ARG A 18 -0.94 -8.29 -5.28
CA ARG A 18 -1.44 -7.70 -4.04
C ARG A 18 -1.75 -8.76 -2.98
N THR A 19 -2.53 -9.78 -3.36
CA THR A 19 -2.96 -10.83 -2.43
C THR A 19 -1.78 -11.63 -1.88
N ALA A 20 -0.82 -11.99 -2.73
CA ALA A 20 0.36 -12.75 -2.30
C ALA A 20 1.29 -11.96 -1.36
N HIS A 21 1.24 -10.62 -1.41
CA HIS A 21 2.16 -9.76 -0.65
C HIS A 21 1.49 -9.03 0.52
N SER A 22 0.24 -9.37 0.87
CA SER A 22 -0.46 -8.77 2.03
C SER A 22 0.33 -8.90 3.33
N CYS A 23 0.96 -10.06 3.56
CA CYS A 23 1.79 -10.33 4.74
C CYS A 23 3.29 -10.09 4.50
N MET A 24 3.70 -9.66 3.29
CA MET A 24 5.10 -9.44 2.91
C MET A 24 5.26 -8.09 2.18
N PRO A 25 4.88 -6.96 2.81
CA PRO A 25 4.78 -5.67 2.15
C PRO A 25 6.14 -5.06 1.75
N LEU A 26 7.25 -5.62 2.23
CA LEU A 26 8.60 -5.11 1.98
C LEU A 26 9.30 -5.76 0.78
N HIS A 27 8.65 -6.73 0.12
CA HIS A 27 9.20 -7.32 -1.10
C HIS A 27 9.24 -6.29 -2.23
N ARG A 28 10.39 -6.24 -2.93
CA ARG A 28 10.56 -5.39 -4.11
C ARG A 28 9.94 -6.06 -5.33
N ILE A 29 9.24 -5.27 -6.14
CA ILE A 29 8.62 -5.74 -7.36
C ILE A 29 9.03 -4.89 -8.57
N SER A 30 8.92 -5.47 -9.75
CA SER A 30 9.08 -4.77 -11.02
C SER A 30 7.91 -5.08 -11.96
N GLN A 31 7.57 -4.10 -12.81
CA GLN A 31 6.53 -4.21 -13.82
C GLN A 31 7.16 -4.35 -15.21
N TRP A 32 6.63 -5.25 -16.03
CA TRP A 32 6.99 -5.31 -17.44
C TRP A 32 6.41 -4.10 -18.19
N THR A 33 7.25 -3.33 -18.86
CA THR A 33 6.84 -2.15 -19.63
C THR A 33 6.44 -2.46 -21.06
N GLY A 34 6.68 -3.69 -21.54
CA GLY A 34 6.67 -4.04 -22.97
C GLY A 34 8.07 -4.33 -23.51
N GLU A 35 9.09 -3.73 -22.89
CA GLU A 35 10.50 -3.83 -23.32
C GLU A 35 11.44 -4.32 -22.21
N PHE A 36 11.22 -3.87 -20.97
CA PHE A 36 12.04 -4.22 -19.82
C PHE A 36 11.23 -4.25 -18.52
N PHE A 37 11.83 -4.78 -17.45
CA PHE A 37 11.26 -4.70 -16.11
C PHE A 37 11.72 -3.41 -15.43
N LYS A 38 10.75 -2.57 -15.04
CA LYS A 38 11.00 -1.33 -14.30
C LYS A 38 10.57 -1.50 -12.85
N ASP A 39 11.40 -1.03 -11.92
CA ASP A 39 11.10 -1.01 -10.49
C ASP A 39 9.78 -0.29 -10.21
N THR A 40 8.99 -0.86 -9.31
CA THR A 40 7.76 -0.26 -8.78
C THR A 40 7.54 -0.71 -7.33
N SER A 41 6.52 -0.16 -6.68
CA SER A 41 6.17 -0.50 -5.31
C SER A 41 4.86 -1.27 -5.24
N LEU A 42 4.69 -2.05 -4.18
CA LEU A 42 3.42 -2.70 -3.86
C LEU A 42 2.30 -1.67 -3.62
N THR A 43 2.63 -0.49 -3.06
CA THR A 43 1.67 0.61 -2.88
C THR A 43 1.12 1.15 -4.21
N LYS A 44 1.95 1.27 -5.25
CA LYS A 44 1.51 1.71 -6.59
C LYS A 44 0.53 0.75 -7.27
N ILE A 45 0.44 -0.49 -6.78
CA ILE A 45 -0.53 -1.47 -7.26
C ILE A 45 -1.68 -1.68 -6.26
N GLY A 46 -1.81 -0.80 -5.26
CA GLY A 46 -2.90 -0.80 -4.29
C GLY A 46 -2.69 -1.76 -3.11
N LEU A 47 -1.46 -2.13 -2.76
CA LEU A 47 -1.23 -2.76 -1.45
C LEU A 47 -1.24 -1.68 -0.37
N GLU A 48 -2.14 -1.84 0.59
CA GLU A 48 -2.24 -1.01 1.79
C GLU A 48 -1.73 -1.78 3.01
N ILE A 49 -1.13 -1.06 3.95
CA ILE A 49 -0.62 -1.61 5.20
C ILE A 49 -1.34 -0.89 6.34
N HIS A 50 -2.16 -1.63 7.07
CA HIS A 50 -2.81 -1.11 8.27
C HIS A 50 -1.94 -1.44 9.50
N LEU A 51 -1.49 -0.41 10.22
CA LEU A 51 -0.55 -0.54 11.35
C LEU A 51 -1.23 -0.97 12.67
N GLY A 52 -2.55 -1.15 12.67
CA GLY A 52 -3.36 -1.56 13.81
C GLY A 52 -4.33 -2.68 13.43
N HIS A 53 -5.19 -3.09 14.38
CA HIS A 53 -6.27 -4.08 14.17
C HIS A 53 -5.83 -5.38 13.46
N ALA A 54 -4.63 -5.88 13.79
CA ALA A 54 -4.04 -7.07 13.17
C ALA A 54 -3.94 -7.00 11.63
N GLY A 55 -3.82 -5.79 11.07
CA GLY A 55 -3.74 -5.57 9.64
C GLY A 55 -5.09 -5.26 8.98
N GLU A 56 -6.19 -5.18 9.73
CA GLU A 56 -7.48 -4.77 9.21
C GLU A 56 -7.61 -3.23 9.12
N PRO A 57 -8.42 -2.70 8.17
CA PRO A 57 -8.76 -1.29 8.13
C PRO A 57 -9.33 -0.80 9.46
N CYS A 58 -8.97 0.43 9.85
CA CYS A 58 -9.59 1.05 11.02
C CYS A 58 -11.06 1.34 10.73
N PRO A 59 -12.03 0.94 11.58
CA PRO A 59 -13.46 1.21 11.37
C PRO A 59 -13.80 2.71 11.30
N GLY A 60 -12.95 3.56 11.90
CA GLY A 60 -13.07 5.01 11.85
C GLY A 60 -12.43 5.66 10.63
N LEU A 61 -11.69 4.91 9.79
CA LEU A 61 -11.16 5.40 8.53
C LEU A 61 -12.29 5.36 7.49
N THR A 62 -12.93 6.50 7.26
CA THR A 62 -13.81 6.69 6.11
C THR A 62 -12.97 7.11 4.90
N ASP A 63 -13.33 6.63 3.72
CA ASP A 63 -12.62 6.81 2.42
C ASP A 63 -12.50 8.28 1.97
N GLU A 64 -12.96 9.23 2.78
CA GLU A 64 -12.96 10.67 2.49
C GLU A 64 -11.57 11.33 2.64
N TRP A 65 -10.57 10.65 3.20
CA TRP A 65 -9.27 11.26 3.55
C TRP A 65 -8.08 10.88 2.64
N TYR A 66 -8.29 10.06 1.60
CA TYR A 66 -7.19 9.57 0.73
C TYR A 66 -7.25 10.11 -0.71
N ASN A 67 -7.81 11.29 -0.93
CA ASN A 67 -7.79 11.97 -2.24
C ASN A 67 -6.93 13.24 -2.18
N THR A 68 -5.61 13.10 -2.18
CA THR A 68 -4.70 14.22 -2.54
C THR A 68 -3.50 13.68 -3.29
N ASP A 69 -3.74 13.30 -4.55
CA ASP A 69 -2.74 13.36 -5.61
C ASP A 69 -3.26 14.35 -6.66
N ASP A 70 -3.31 15.65 -6.34
CA ASP A 70 -3.29 16.74 -7.33
C ASP A 70 -3.12 18.09 -6.60
N GLU A 71 -1.89 18.61 -6.64
CA GLU A 71 -1.54 20.02 -6.86
C GLU A 71 -2.44 21.12 -6.26
N ASP A 72 -2.60 21.20 -4.93
CA ASP A 72 -2.70 22.53 -4.27
C ASP A 72 -2.28 22.50 -2.79
N ASN A 73 -1.53 23.52 -2.42
CA ASN A 73 -1.05 23.79 -1.08
C ASN A 73 -2.18 24.41 -0.25
N HIS A 74 -2.84 23.62 0.59
CA HIS A 74 -3.50 24.18 1.77
C HIS A 74 -3.51 23.16 2.91
N LEU A 75 -2.58 23.32 3.85
CA LEU A 75 -2.63 22.67 5.15
C LEU A 75 -3.95 23.08 5.84
N THR A 76 -4.97 22.24 5.74
CA THR A 76 -6.09 22.29 6.68
C THR A 76 -5.91 21.14 7.66
N GLU A 77 -5.64 21.54 8.88
CA GLU A 77 -5.39 20.68 10.02
C GLU A 77 -6.65 19.85 10.28
N GLY A 78 -6.62 18.58 9.89
CA GLY A 78 -7.63 17.61 10.32
C GLY A 78 -7.63 17.47 11.85
N PRO A 79 -8.75 17.12 12.49
CA PRO A 79 -8.85 17.13 13.94
C PRO A 79 -7.83 16.18 14.57
N TRP A 80 -6.88 16.74 15.32
CA TRP A 80 -5.97 15.96 16.15
C TRP A 80 -6.81 15.22 17.21
N VAL A 81 -7.00 13.91 17.04
CA VAL A 81 -7.62 13.08 18.08
C VAL A 81 -6.48 12.52 18.94
N PRO A 82 -6.33 12.94 20.22
CA PRO A 82 -5.33 12.36 21.09
C PRO A 82 -5.59 10.86 21.23
N LEU A 83 -4.53 10.06 21.18
CA LEU A 83 -4.56 8.66 21.59
C LEU A 83 -5.05 8.62 23.04
N VAL A 84 -6.33 8.30 23.24
CA VAL A 84 -6.84 7.96 24.57
C VAL A 84 -6.17 6.64 24.96
N ASN A 85 -5.27 6.72 25.93
CA ASN A 85 -4.80 5.53 26.63
C ASN A 85 -5.99 5.01 27.44
N ASP A 86 -6.64 3.96 26.95
CA ASP A 86 -7.62 3.23 27.76
C ASP A 86 -6.91 2.36 28.82
N PRO A 87 -7.50 2.22 30.02
CA PRO A 87 -6.87 1.67 31.22
C PRO A 87 -6.61 0.15 31.21
#